data_AF-A0A9E3TQB5-F1
#
_entry.id   AF-A0A9E3TQB5-F1
#
_cell.length_a   1.000
_cell.length_b   1.000
_cell.length_c   1.000
_cell.angle_alpha   90.00
_cell.angle_beta   90.00
_cell.angle_gamma   90.00
#
_symmetry.space_group_name_H-M   'P 1'
#
loop_
_entity.id
_entity.type
_entity.pdbx_description
1 polymer ?
#
loop_
_entity_poly.entity_id
_entity_poly.type
_entity_poly.pdbx_seq_one_letter_code
_entity_poly.pdbx_strand_id
1 'polypeptide(L)'
;MNSLPNDHDFVAKAYASPQFTDRDPPRDFRDEAAAISLKLVADSFGRPSAELGQSLCLPVENPSDLRGVKWSLLFRLVFGIGGIAAGGILAMVFEKFPAGFQRYETPALVLAGIFSIGGICLLISSAGAARSFSRRRLGERYEAVWALGSPIKPLGVSVEDADTFSKMKLVPEDLAWIGFDLSRRMLLIEGLRYRYLIHSADVINIEQVAGPTATGVAITYFVGSASLRIALQYDSVKHELRRQTIGAKHDPLLKPITDTLVEPATLV
;
A
#
# COMPACT_ATOMS: atom_id res chain seq x y z
N MET A 1 58.41 -17.07 -16.71
CA MET A 1 57.21 -16.35 -17.18
C MET A 1 56.01 -17.04 -16.58
N ASN A 2 55.54 -16.54 -15.43
CA ASN A 2 54.39 -17.12 -14.72
C ASN A 2 53.15 -16.32 -15.11
N SER A 3 52.21 -16.96 -15.78
CA SER A 3 50.91 -16.41 -16.13
C SER A 3 50.11 -16.11 -14.87
N LEU A 4 49.70 -14.85 -14.70
CA LEU A 4 48.77 -14.45 -13.63
C LEU A 4 47.41 -15.12 -13.85
N PRO A 5 46.68 -15.49 -12.78
CA PRO A 5 45.35 -16.05 -12.88
C PRO A 5 44.38 -15.01 -13.43
N ASN A 6 43.46 -15.47 -14.27
CA ASN A 6 42.45 -14.66 -14.95
C ASN A 6 41.38 -14.23 -13.94
N ASP A 7 41.32 -12.93 -13.61
CA ASP A 7 40.47 -12.31 -12.57
C ASP A 7 38.95 -12.34 -12.87
N HIS A 8 38.54 -12.92 -14.00
CA HIS A 8 37.14 -12.97 -14.42
C HIS A 8 36.31 -14.09 -13.76
N ASP A 9 36.93 -15.11 -13.16
CA ASP A 9 36.22 -16.22 -12.52
C ASP A 9 35.88 -15.98 -11.04
N PHE A 10 36.44 -14.94 -10.40
CA PHE A 10 36.18 -14.67 -8.98
C PHE A 10 34.90 -13.84 -8.75
N VAL A 11 34.52 -13.00 -9.73
CA VAL A 11 33.32 -12.15 -9.62
C VAL A 11 32.03 -12.95 -9.86
N ALA A 12 32.07 -14.03 -10.64
CA ALA A 12 30.89 -14.83 -10.96
C ALA A 12 30.42 -15.74 -9.81
N LYS A 13 31.26 -16.05 -8.82
CA LYS A 13 30.88 -16.90 -7.65
C LYS A 13 30.40 -16.10 -6.43
N ALA A 14 30.56 -14.79 -6.40
CA ALA A 14 30.11 -13.95 -5.29
C ALA A 14 28.61 -13.55 -5.37
N TYR A 15 27.93 -13.87 -6.48
CA TYR A 15 26.49 -13.63 -6.69
C TYR A 15 25.68 -14.93 -6.83
N ALA A 16 26.17 -16.04 -6.29
CA ALA A 16 25.30 -17.18 -6.07
C ALA A 16 24.27 -16.79 -5.01
N SER A 17 23.06 -16.43 -5.46
CA SER A 17 21.93 -16.13 -4.59
C SER A 17 21.82 -17.23 -3.51
N PRO A 18 21.70 -16.88 -2.22
CA PRO A 18 21.55 -17.87 -1.16
C PRO A 18 20.45 -18.84 -1.55
N GLN A 19 20.74 -20.14 -1.55
CA GLN A 19 19.70 -21.15 -1.72
C GLN A 19 18.81 -21.12 -0.47
N PHE A 20 17.74 -20.33 -0.55
CA PHE A 20 16.72 -20.27 0.49
C PHE A 20 16.07 -21.64 0.62
N THR A 21 16.01 -22.14 1.84
CA THR A 21 15.23 -23.33 2.14
C THR A 21 13.75 -22.92 2.25
N ASP A 22 12.82 -23.79 1.84
CA ASP A 22 11.36 -23.57 1.94
C ASP A 22 10.83 -23.31 3.38
N ARG A 23 11.72 -23.29 4.38
CA ARG A 23 11.40 -23.11 5.81
C ARG A 23 11.70 -21.72 6.35
N ASP A 24 12.46 -20.91 5.64
CA ASP A 24 12.70 -19.53 6.06
C ASP A 24 11.48 -18.68 5.70
N PRO A 25 10.96 -17.86 6.63
CA PRO A 25 9.88 -16.95 6.29
C PRO A 25 10.34 -16.08 5.11
N PRO A 26 9.47 -15.84 4.11
CA PRO A 26 9.84 -15.04 2.95
C PRO A 26 10.39 -13.70 3.43
N ARG A 27 11.63 -13.40 3.02
CA ARG A 27 12.34 -12.18 3.39
C ARG A 27 11.51 -10.98 2.95
N ASP A 28 11.40 -9.97 3.82
CA ASP A 28 10.67 -8.77 3.46
C ASP A 28 11.50 -8.00 2.42
N PHE A 29 10.88 -7.56 1.33
CA PHE A 29 11.56 -6.86 0.24
C PHE A 29 12.24 -5.56 0.69
N ARG A 30 11.88 -5.05 1.89
CA ARG A 30 12.46 -3.87 2.53
C ARG A 30 13.68 -4.16 3.40
N ASP A 31 13.96 -5.41 3.75
CA ASP A 31 14.93 -5.75 4.79
C ASP A 31 16.35 -5.24 4.49
N GLU A 32 16.77 -5.29 3.22
CA GLU A 32 18.08 -4.80 2.82
C GLU A 32 18.19 -3.27 2.94
N ALA A 33 17.22 -2.55 2.37
CA ALA A 33 17.15 -1.10 2.48
C ALA A 33 17.03 -0.63 3.95
N ALA A 34 16.31 -1.41 4.79
CA ALA A 34 16.18 -1.15 6.21
C ALA A 34 17.50 -1.31 6.97
N ALA A 35 18.24 -2.39 6.70
CA ALA A 35 19.55 -2.58 7.30
C ALA A 35 20.54 -1.46 6.94
N ILE A 36 20.52 -0.99 5.69
CA ILE A 36 21.36 0.13 5.24
C ILE A 36 20.92 1.44 5.89
N SER A 37 19.62 1.72 5.93
CA SER A 37 19.08 2.94 6.54
C SER A 37 19.45 3.06 8.02
N LEU A 38 19.39 1.95 8.76
CA LEU A 38 19.81 1.93 10.17
C LEU A 38 21.29 2.27 10.34
N LYS A 39 22.16 1.79 9.45
CA LYS A 39 23.58 2.17 9.44
C LYS A 39 23.77 3.66 9.15
N LEU A 40 23.12 4.18 8.10
CA LEU A 40 23.18 5.59 7.74
C LEU A 40 22.72 6.51 8.89
N VAL A 41 21.68 6.12 9.63
CA VAL A 41 21.19 6.85 10.80
C VAL A 41 22.15 6.73 11.98
N ALA A 42 22.76 5.56 12.22
CA ALA A 42 23.76 5.40 13.26
C ALA A 42 25.01 6.27 12.99
N ASP A 43 25.41 6.35 11.73
CA ASP A 43 26.57 7.13 11.26
C ASP A 43 26.29 8.65 11.20
N SER A 44 25.03 9.09 11.38
CA SER A 44 24.66 10.50 11.27
C SER A 44 24.92 11.32 12.53
N PHE A 45 25.45 10.70 13.60
CA PHE A 45 25.76 11.33 14.88
C PHE A 45 24.57 12.11 15.49
N GLY A 46 23.35 11.57 15.34
CA GLY A 46 22.13 12.13 15.93
C GLY A 46 21.45 13.22 15.09
N ARG A 47 21.90 13.47 13.86
CA ARG A 47 21.15 14.31 12.92
C ARG A 47 19.78 13.71 12.62
N PRO A 48 18.70 14.52 12.60
CA PRO A 48 17.38 14.05 12.20
C PRO A 48 17.39 13.39 10.83
N SER A 49 16.69 12.27 10.67
CA SER A 49 16.61 11.51 9.41
C SER A 49 16.19 12.37 8.21
N ALA A 50 15.27 13.32 8.42
CA ALA A 50 14.80 14.24 7.38
C ALA A 50 15.83 15.30 6.94
N GLU A 51 16.97 15.40 7.63
CA GLU A 51 18.06 16.34 7.32
C GLU A 51 19.26 15.66 6.66
N LEU A 52 19.25 14.33 6.51
CA LEU A 52 20.35 13.60 5.88
C LEU A 52 20.44 13.85 4.38
N GLY A 53 19.35 14.33 3.76
CA GLY A 53 19.29 14.58 2.31
C GLY A 53 19.41 13.30 1.47
N GLN A 54 19.14 12.14 2.08
CA GLN A 54 19.17 10.83 1.45
C GLN A 54 17.90 10.07 1.78
N SER A 55 17.48 9.23 0.86
CA SER A 55 16.30 8.39 1.02
C SER A 55 16.57 7.25 2.00
N LEU A 56 15.56 6.94 2.80
CA LEU A 56 15.63 5.98 3.89
C LEU A 56 14.38 5.10 3.93
N CYS A 57 14.56 3.87 4.37
CA CYS A 57 13.50 2.93 4.75
C CYS A 57 13.76 2.48 6.19
N LEU A 58 13.08 3.06 7.17
CA LEU A 58 13.34 2.80 8.58
C LEU A 58 12.28 1.87 9.17
N PRO A 59 12.65 0.75 9.82
CA PRO A 59 11.68 -0.08 10.53
C PRO A 59 11.13 0.68 11.74
N VAL A 60 9.85 0.48 12.03
CA VAL A 60 9.21 1.04 13.23
C VAL A 60 9.54 0.16 14.43
N GLU A 61 9.97 0.75 15.55
CA GLU A 61 10.40 0.00 16.76
C GLU A 61 9.34 -0.92 17.36
N ASN A 62 8.06 -0.64 17.11
CA ASN A 62 6.93 -1.47 17.51
C ASN A 62 5.96 -1.61 16.32
N PRO A 63 6.25 -2.50 15.36
CA PRO A 63 5.42 -2.64 14.17
C PRO A 63 4.03 -3.11 14.59
N SER A 64 3.00 -2.42 14.11
CA SER A 64 1.63 -2.84 14.41
C SER A 64 1.33 -4.16 13.71
N ASP A 65 0.78 -5.11 14.47
CA ASP A 65 0.38 -6.40 13.92
C ASP A 65 -0.80 -6.22 12.94
N LEU A 66 -0.54 -6.48 11.66
CA LEU A 66 -1.55 -6.45 10.61
C LEU A 66 -2.52 -7.64 10.69
N ARG A 67 -2.27 -8.66 11.53
CA ARG A 67 -3.20 -9.78 11.73
C ARG A 67 -4.57 -9.31 12.20
N GLY A 68 -4.62 -8.32 13.09
CA GLY A 68 -5.90 -7.73 13.54
C GLY A 68 -6.68 -7.13 12.38
N VAL A 69 -6.01 -6.39 11.50
CA VAL A 69 -6.61 -5.83 10.28
C VAL A 69 -7.04 -6.94 9.34
N LYS A 70 -6.19 -7.95 9.11
CA LYS A 70 -6.48 -9.12 8.27
C LYS A 70 -7.75 -9.83 8.70
N TRP A 71 -7.87 -10.16 9.99
CA TRP A 71 -9.06 -10.82 10.52
C TRP A 71 -10.29 -9.93 10.42
N SER A 72 -10.14 -8.64 10.68
CA SER A 72 -11.24 -7.66 10.55
C SER A 72 -11.73 -7.51 9.10
N LEU A 73 -10.81 -7.54 8.12
CA LEU A 73 -11.13 -7.49 6.70
C LEU A 73 -11.75 -8.81 6.23
N LEU A 74 -11.18 -9.95 6.63
CA LEU A 74 -11.70 -11.27 6.29
C LEU A 74 -13.11 -11.48 6.83
N PHE A 75 -13.35 -11.13 8.10
CA PHE A 75 -14.68 -11.16 8.70
C PHE A 75 -15.64 -10.31 7.88
N ARG A 76 -15.26 -9.06 7.57
CA ARG A 76 -16.12 -8.19 6.76
C ARG A 76 -16.40 -8.76 5.37
N LEU A 77 -15.39 -9.33 4.72
CA LEU A 77 -15.55 -9.94 3.41
C LEU A 77 -16.55 -11.10 3.46
N VAL A 78 -16.37 -12.03 4.40
CA VAL A 78 -17.22 -13.22 4.56
C VAL A 78 -18.66 -12.84 4.89
N PHE A 79 -18.87 -11.99 5.90
CA PHE A 79 -20.23 -11.58 6.29
C PHE A 79 -20.88 -10.65 5.25
N GLY A 80 -20.09 -9.86 4.54
CA GLY A 80 -20.56 -8.98 3.47
C GLY A 80 -21.10 -9.77 2.28
N ILE A 81 -20.28 -10.69 1.75
CA ILE A 81 -20.67 -11.60 0.66
C ILE A 81 -21.83 -12.49 1.12
N GLY A 82 -21.76 -13.04 2.34
CA GLY A 82 -22.82 -13.86 2.92
C GLY A 82 -24.16 -13.12 3.03
N GLY A 83 -24.17 -11.86 3.45
CA GLY A 83 -25.36 -11.03 3.51
C GLY A 83 -25.99 -10.79 2.12
N ILE A 84 -25.16 -10.49 1.11
CA ILE A 84 -25.63 -10.31 -0.27
C ILE A 84 -26.21 -11.61 -0.83
N ALA A 85 -25.52 -12.74 -0.66
CA ALA A 85 -25.98 -14.04 -1.11
C ALA A 85 -27.28 -14.46 -0.41
N ALA A 86 -27.37 -14.29 0.91
CA ALA A 86 -28.58 -14.59 1.67
C ALA A 86 -29.77 -13.73 1.20
N GLY A 87 -29.57 -12.43 0.97
CA GLY A 87 -30.60 -11.56 0.40
C GLY A 87 -31.08 -12.02 -0.97
N GLY A 88 -30.16 -12.38 -1.87
CA GLY A 88 -30.50 -12.91 -3.20
C GLY A 88 -31.24 -14.24 -3.15
N ILE A 89 -30.81 -15.17 -2.29
CA ILE A 89 -31.48 -16.47 -2.09
C ILE A 89 -32.89 -16.27 -1.54
N LEU A 90 -33.07 -15.41 -0.54
CA LEU A 90 -34.39 -15.09 0.01
C LEU A 90 -35.31 -14.55 -1.10
N ALA A 91 -34.85 -13.56 -1.88
CA ALA A 91 -35.63 -13.01 -2.98
C ALA A 91 -36.08 -14.09 -3.99
N MET A 92 -35.16 -14.96 -4.42
CA MET A 92 -35.47 -16.06 -5.36
C MET A 92 -36.43 -17.10 -4.79
N VAL A 93 -36.31 -17.40 -3.49
CA VAL A 93 -37.19 -18.36 -2.82
C VAL A 93 -38.61 -17.80 -2.72
N PHE A 94 -38.76 -16.52 -2.37
CA PHE A 94 -40.06 -15.86 -2.27
C PHE A 94 -40.78 -15.71 -3.60
N GLU A 95 -40.05 -15.51 -4.70
CA GLU A 95 -40.62 -15.46 -6.05
C GLU A 95 -41.30 -16.78 -6.47
N LYS A 96 -40.87 -17.92 -5.89
CA LYS A 96 -41.39 -19.26 -6.23
C LYS A 96 -42.60 -19.70 -5.42
N PHE A 97 -43.02 -18.95 -4.39
CA PHE A 97 -44.16 -19.35 -3.58
C PHE A 97 -45.49 -19.09 -4.31
N PRO A 98 -46.46 -20.02 -4.25
CA PRO A 98 -47.76 -19.84 -4.87
C PRO A 98 -48.55 -18.68 -4.25
N ALA A 99 -49.47 -18.10 -5.03
CA ALA A 99 -50.23 -16.87 -4.75
C ALA A 99 -50.97 -16.80 -3.38
N GLY A 100 -51.08 -17.92 -2.65
CA GLY A 100 -51.62 -17.94 -1.28
C GLY A 100 -50.76 -17.20 -0.24
N PHE A 101 -49.51 -16.87 -0.56
CA PHE A 101 -48.58 -16.17 0.34
C PHE A 101 -48.45 -14.66 0.10
N GLN A 102 -49.32 -14.05 -0.71
CA GLN A 102 -49.27 -12.61 -1.06
C GLN A 102 -49.15 -11.65 0.14
N ARG A 103 -49.69 -12.01 1.31
CA ARG A 103 -49.57 -11.18 2.53
C ARG A 103 -48.14 -11.07 3.07
N TYR A 104 -47.23 -11.97 2.69
CA TYR A 104 -45.85 -12.02 3.17
C TYR A 104 -44.82 -11.57 2.13
N GLU A 105 -45.21 -11.25 0.90
CA GLU A 105 -44.29 -10.86 -0.18
C GLU A 105 -43.52 -9.59 0.15
N THR A 106 -44.22 -8.51 0.55
CA THR A 106 -43.58 -7.24 0.90
C THR A 106 -42.59 -7.34 2.07
N PRO A 107 -42.94 -7.89 3.25
CA PRO A 107 -41.98 -7.96 4.36
C PRO A 107 -40.79 -8.88 4.03
N ALA A 108 -41.00 -9.93 3.24
CA ALA A 108 -39.93 -10.81 2.78
C ALA A 108 -38.93 -10.11 1.85
N LEU A 109 -39.44 -9.36 0.86
CA LEU A 109 -38.59 -8.56 -0.04
C LEU A 109 -37.84 -7.46 0.72
N VAL A 110 -38.49 -6.82 1.70
CA VAL A 110 -37.83 -5.85 2.59
C VAL A 110 -36.68 -6.51 3.35
N LEU A 111 -36.90 -7.71 3.91
CA LEU A 111 -35.86 -8.45 4.63
C LEU A 111 -34.69 -8.82 3.70
N ALA A 112 -34.97 -9.34 2.50
CA ALA A 112 -33.96 -9.64 1.49
C ALA A 112 -33.14 -8.39 1.10
N GLY A 113 -33.81 -7.24 0.98
CA GLY A 113 -33.20 -5.94 0.75
C GLY A 113 -32.26 -5.52 1.89
N ILE A 114 -32.68 -5.68 3.14
CA ILE A 114 -31.85 -5.36 4.32
C ILE A 114 -30.58 -6.20 4.35
N PHE A 115 -30.66 -7.51 4.10
CA PHE A 115 -29.49 -8.39 4.05
C PHE A 115 -28.52 -7.97 2.93
N SER A 116 -29.04 -7.66 1.74
CA SER A 116 -28.24 -7.24 0.59
C SER A 116 -27.55 -5.90 0.84
N ILE A 117 -28.30 -4.88 1.25
CA ILE A 117 -27.78 -3.54 1.54
C ILE A 117 -26.79 -3.60 2.71
N GLY A 118 -27.13 -4.34 3.77
CA GLY A 118 -26.26 -4.55 4.92
C GLY A 118 -24.91 -5.17 4.54
N GLY A 119 -24.95 -6.21 3.70
CA GLY A 119 -23.74 -6.83 3.16
C GLY A 119 -22.87 -5.86 2.35
N ILE A 120 -23.48 -5.07 1.45
CA ILE A 120 -22.78 -4.03 0.66
C ILE A 120 -22.16 -2.96 1.57
N CYS A 121 -22.93 -2.43 2.53
CA CYS A 121 -22.44 -1.42 3.48
C CYS A 121 -21.24 -1.94 4.28
N LEU A 122 -21.29 -3.21 4.68
CA LEU A 122 -20.24 -3.84 5.45
C LEU A 122 -18.96 -4.05 4.61
N LEU A 123 -19.08 -4.40 3.32
CA LEU A 123 -17.95 -4.42 2.38
C LEU A 123 -17.36 -3.02 2.16
N ILE A 124 -18.19 -2.00 1.94
CA ILE A 124 -17.75 -0.61 1.76
C ILE A 124 -17.02 -0.08 3.01
N SER A 125 -17.52 -0.44 4.20
CA SER A 125 -16.93 -0.01 5.47
C SER A 125 -15.50 -0.51 5.70
N SER A 126 -15.08 -1.58 5.00
CA SER A 126 -13.76 -2.20 5.17
C SER A 126 -12.61 -1.22 4.87
N ALA A 127 -12.70 -0.47 3.77
CA ALA A 127 -11.71 0.53 3.39
C ALA A 127 -11.64 1.69 4.41
N GLY A 128 -12.81 2.15 4.89
CA GLY A 128 -12.88 3.19 5.92
C GLY A 128 -12.33 2.73 7.27
N ALA A 129 -12.55 1.46 7.63
CA ALA A 129 -12.04 0.85 8.84
C ALA A 129 -10.52 0.69 8.81
N ALA A 130 -9.94 0.20 7.70
CA ALA A 130 -8.49 0.09 7.53
C ALA A 130 -7.80 1.45 7.65
N ARG A 131 -8.36 2.48 6.99
CA ARG A 131 -7.84 3.86 7.05
C ARG A 131 -7.94 4.48 8.45
N SER A 132 -9.07 4.25 9.12
CA SER A 132 -9.27 4.73 10.50
C SER A 132 -8.35 4.02 11.48
N PHE A 133 -8.12 2.72 11.28
CA PHE A 133 -7.18 1.92 12.05
C PHE A 133 -5.75 2.42 11.86
N SER A 134 -5.28 2.59 10.62
CA SER A 134 -3.92 3.04 10.35
C SER A 134 -3.67 4.43 10.92
N ARG A 135 -4.59 5.38 10.73
CA ARG A 135 -4.48 6.72 11.30
C ARG A 135 -4.38 6.70 12.83
N ARG A 136 -5.25 5.93 13.51
CA ARG A 136 -5.23 5.81 14.98
C ARG A 136 -3.93 5.19 15.49
N ARG A 137 -3.39 4.21 14.77
CA ARG A 137 -2.14 3.51 15.14
C ARG A 137 -0.89 4.34 14.87
N LEU A 138 -0.91 5.19 13.86
CA LEU A 138 0.19 6.12 13.60
C LEU A 138 0.29 7.22 14.66
N GLY A 139 -0.84 7.70 15.19
CA GLY A 139 -0.85 8.69 16.27
C GLY A 139 -0.05 9.95 15.90
N GLU A 140 0.94 10.31 16.71
CA GLU A 140 1.82 11.47 16.47
C GLU A 140 2.57 11.41 15.14
N ARG A 141 2.88 10.20 14.63
CA ARG A 141 3.53 10.06 13.32
C ARG A 141 2.65 10.53 12.18
N TYR A 142 1.33 10.37 12.29
CA TYR A 142 0.39 10.92 11.32
C TYR A 142 0.41 12.46 11.35
N GLU A 143 0.53 13.06 12.54
CA GLU A 143 0.66 14.51 12.67
C GLU A 143 1.97 15.02 12.04
N ALA A 144 3.06 14.24 12.09
CA ALA A 144 4.29 14.58 11.37
C ALA A 144 4.09 14.63 9.84
N VAL A 145 3.32 13.70 9.26
CA VAL A 145 2.95 13.74 7.83
C VAL A 145 2.11 14.97 7.53
N TRP A 146 1.18 15.32 8.42
CA TRP A 146 0.33 16.49 8.29
C TRP A 146 1.12 17.80 8.41
N ALA A 147 2.13 17.83 9.27
CA ALA A 147 2.94 19.01 9.57
C ALA A 147 3.92 19.41 8.47
N LEU A 148 4.07 18.61 7.40
CA LEU A 148 4.93 18.94 6.25
C LEU A 148 4.49 20.21 5.50
N GLY A 149 3.33 20.80 5.82
CA GLY A 149 2.89 22.08 5.27
C GLY A 149 2.53 22.02 3.78
N SER A 150 2.36 20.81 3.24
CA SER A 150 1.98 20.59 1.85
C SER A 150 0.60 21.18 1.53
N PRO A 151 0.39 21.77 0.34
CA PRO A 151 -0.96 22.11 -0.12
C PRO A 151 -1.83 20.86 -0.30
N ILE A 152 -1.22 19.67 -0.42
CA ILE A 152 -1.91 18.39 -0.58
C ILE A 152 -2.08 17.75 0.79
N LYS A 153 -3.33 17.48 1.17
CA LYS A 153 -3.64 16.75 2.42
C LYS A 153 -3.03 15.36 2.37
N PRO A 154 -2.53 14.83 3.49
CA PRO A 154 -2.06 13.45 3.58
C PRO A 154 -3.07 12.45 3.02
N LEU A 155 -2.56 11.49 2.24
CA LEU A 155 -3.37 10.47 1.59
C LEU A 155 -3.08 9.11 2.23
N GLY A 156 -4.13 8.33 2.46
CA GLY A 156 -3.98 6.95 2.91
C GLY A 156 -3.58 6.08 1.73
N VAL A 157 -2.49 5.32 1.89
CA VAL A 157 -1.93 4.47 0.84
C VAL A 157 -1.60 3.09 1.37
N SER A 158 -1.74 2.09 0.51
CA SER A 158 -1.16 0.78 0.71
C SER A 158 0.23 0.76 0.09
N VAL A 159 1.22 0.19 0.80
CA VAL A 159 2.58 0.01 0.30
C VAL A 159 2.78 -1.47 0.02
N GLU A 160 3.20 -1.74 -1.21
CA GLU A 160 3.35 -3.08 -1.77
C GLU A 160 4.76 -3.24 -2.36
N ASP A 161 5.21 -4.49 -2.49
CA ASP A 161 6.32 -4.81 -3.37
C ASP A 161 5.86 -4.66 -4.83
N ALA A 162 6.55 -3.81 -5.59
CA ALA A 162 6.20 -3.53 -6.98
C ALA A 162 6.30 -4.77 -7.87
N ASP A 163 7.18 -5.72 -7.56
CA ASP A 163 7.39 -6.94 -8.35
C ASP A 163 6.26 -7.96 -8.13
N THR A 164 5.53 -7.84 -7.01
CA THR A 164 4.38 -8.70 -6.68
C THR A 164 3.04 -7.97 -6.69
N PHE A 165 3.00 -6.70 -7.12
CA PHE A 165 1.80 -5.87 -7.17
C PHE A 165 0.68 -6.46 -8.06
N SER A 166 1.05 -7.28 -9.04
CA SER A 166 0.11 -8.01 -9.89
C SER A 166 -0.55 -9.21 -9.21
N LYS A 167 -0.17 -9.56 -7.98
CA LYS A 167 -0.77 -10.67 -7.22
C LYS A 167 -1.91 -10.16 -6.35
N MET A 168 -3.03 -10.89 -6.34
CA MET A 168 -4.16 -10.54 -5.48
C MET A 168 -3.82 -10.82 -4.02
N LYS A 169 -3.86 -9.79 -3.18
CA LYS A 169 -3.62 -9.87 -1.74
C LYS A 169 -4.84 -9.35 -0.99
N LEU A 170 -5.16 -9.97 0.14
CA LEU A 170 -6.25 -9.52 1.01
C LEU A 170 -5.81 -8.31 1.86
N VAL A 171 -4.52 -8.25 2.20
CA VAL A 171 -3.92 -7.22 3.05
C VAL A 171 -2.59 -6.83 2.40
N PRO A 172 -2.30 -5.52 2.30
CA PRO A 172 -1.02 -5.08 1.77
C PRO A 172 0.16 -5.38 2.69
N GLU A 173 1.38 -5.29 2.18
CA GLU A 173 2.59 -5.44 2.99
C GLU A 173 2.75 -4.34 4.04
N ASP A 174 2.19 -3.15 3.80
CA ASP A 174 2.05 -2.06 4.76
C ASP A 174 0.80 -1.20 4.50
N LEU A 175 0.29 -0.59 5.56
CA LEU A 175 -0.70 0.48 5.49
C LEU A 175 -0.04 1.78 5.94
N ALA A 176 -0.11 2.81 5.13
CA ALA A 176 0.62 4.05 5.37
C ALA A 176 -0.19 5.31 5.07
N TRP A 177 0.40 6.44 5.45
CA TRP A 177 -0.03 7.76 5.02
C TRP A 177 1.14 8.49 4.39
N ILE A 178 0.92 9.05 3.20
CA ILE A 178 1.90 9.81 2.44
C ILE A 178 1.68 11.31 2.62
N GLY A 179 2.76 12.04 2.81
CA GLY A 179 2.85 13.50 2.79
C GLY A 179 3.91 13.95 1.79
N PHE A 180 3.72 15.16 1.27
CA PHE A 180 4.47 15.69 0.15
C PHE A 180 5.21 16.97 0.58
N ASP A 181 6.52 16.89 0.75
CA ASP A 181 7.35 18.06 1.05
C ASP A 181 7.90 18.64 -0.26
N LEU A 182 7.18 19.61 -0.82
CA LEU A 182 7.59 20.30 -2.06
C LEU A 182 8.86 21.12 -1.86
N SER A 183 9.13 21.60 -0.63
CA SER A 183 10.28 22.45 -0.35
C SER A 183 11.59 21.66 -0.34
N ARG A 184 11.57 20.45 0.22
CA ARG A 184 12.71 19.52 0.26
C ARG A 184 12.71 18.51 -0.88
N ARG A 185 11.71 18.58 -1.77
CA ARG A 185 11.50 17.63 -2.87
C ARG A 185 11.55 16.18 -2.38
N MET A 186 10.72 15.89 -1.38
CA MET A 186 10.73 14.64 -0.64
C MET A 186 9.31 14.14 -0.37
N LEU A 187 9.12 12.82 -0.40
CA LEU A 187 7.95 12.14 0.15
C LEU A 187 8.27 11.60 1.54
N LEU A 188 7.35 11.81 2.48
CA LEU A 188 7.33 11.11 3.76
C LEU A 188 6.16 10.14 3.76
N ILE A 189 6.45 8.86 3.93
CA ILE A 189 5.45 7.81 4.01
C ILE A 189 5.56 7.16 5.38
N GLU A 190 4.55 7.35 6.23
CA GLU A 190 4.50 6.76 7.57
C GLU A 190 3.62 5.51 7.53
N GLY A 191 4.25 4.34 7.48
CA GLY A 191 3.61 3.02 7.47
C GLY A 191 3.49 2.38 8.84
N LEU A 192 2.60 1.42 9.01
CA LEU A 192 2.47 0.68 10.27
C LEU A 192 3.71 -0.15 10.61
N ARG A 193 4.51 -0.53 9.60
CA ARG A 193 5.72 -1.34 9.75
C ARG A 193 7.01 -0.57 9.43
N TYR A 194 6.98 0.31 8.43
CA TYR A 194 8.16 1.09 8.03
C TYR A 194 7.82 2.57 7.83
N ARG A 195 8.84 3.42 7.97
CA ARG A 195 8.85 4.83 7.57
C ARG A 195 9.73 4.97 6.33
N TYR A 196 9.21 5.63 5.29
CA TYR A 196 9.95 5.86 4.06
C TYR A 196 10.16 7.36 3.88
N LEU A 197 11.41 7.78 3.72
CA LEU A 197 11.79 9.11 3.27
C LEU A 197 12.33 8.93 1.85
N ILE A 198 11.71 9.57 0.87
CA ILE A 198 12.09 9.42 -0.53
C ILE A 198 12.42 10.80 -1.07
N HIS A 199 13.70 11.08 -1.22
CA HIS A 199 14.21 12.32 -1.82
C HIS A 199 14.28 12.18 -3.34
N SER A 200 13.91 13.25 -4.05
CA SER A 200 14.01 13.36 -5.51
C SER A 200 15.38 12.92 -6.07
N ALA A 201 16.47 13.29 -5.39
CA ALA A 201 17.84 12.99 -5.83
C ALA A 201 18.15 11.48 -5.93
N ASP A 202 17.45 10.63 -5.17
CA ASP A 202 17.67 9.19 -5.18
C ASP A 202 16.66 8.43 -6.05
N VAL A 203 15.69 9.13 -6.64
CA VAL A 203 14.63 8.52 -7.43
C VAL A 203 15.16 8.16 -8.82
N ILE A 204 15.01 6.89 -9.18
CA ILE A 204 15.45 6.33 -10.46
C ILE A 204 14.31 6.37 -11.47
N ASN A 205 13.13 5.90 -11.06
CA ASN A 205 11.97 5.80 -11.93
C ASN A 205 10.66 5.96 -11.14
N ILE A 206 9.69 6.63 -11.76
CA ILE A 206 8.31 6.74 -11.28
C ILE A 206 7.41 6.31 -12.43
N GLU A 207 6.63 5.27 -12.23
CA GLU A 207 5.74 4.75 -13.26
C GLU A 207 4.40 4.29 -12.69
N GLN A 208 3.37 4.27 -13.54
CA GLN A 208 2.10 3.69 -13.17
C GLN A 208 2.15 2.17 -13.35
N VAL A 209 1.73 1.43 -12.34
CA VAL A 209 1.64 -0.04 -12.37
C VAL A 209 0.19 -0.48 -12.27
N ALA A 210 -0.13 -1.61 -12.91
CA ALA A 210 -1.44 -2.23 -12.87
C ALA A 210 -1.40 -3.50 -12.01
N GLY A 211 -2.31 -3.57 -11.05
CA GLY A 211 -2.62 -4.76 -10.25
C GLY A 211 -3.91 -5.42 -10.73
N PRO A 212 -4.33 -6.54 -10.11
CA PRO A 212 -5.52 -7.29 -10.53
C PRO A 212 -6.81 -6.49 -10.43
N THR A 213 -6.90 -5.67 -9.39
CA THR A 213 -8.09 -4.91 -9.03
C THR A 213 -7.77 -3.45 -8.76
N ALA A 214 -6.58 -2.97 -9.08
CA ALA A 214 -6.17 -1.61 -8.81
C ALA A 214 -5.06 -1.12 -9.74
N THR A 215 -4.89 0.19 -9.81
CA THR A 215 -3.67 0.82 -10.30
C THR A 215 -2.88 1.31 -9.09
N GLY A 216 -1.58 1.48 -9.27
CA GLY A 216 -0.71 2.12 -8.28
C GLY A 216 0.39 2.90 -8.97
N VAL A 217 1.24 3.53 -8.17
CA VAL A 217 2.44 4.24 -8.61
C VAL A 217 3.65 3.50 -8.05
N ALA A 218 4.47 2.93 -8.93
CA ALA A 218 5.74 2.35 -8.54
C ALA A 218 6.81 3.45 -8.48
N ILE A 219 7.56 3.45 -7.39
CA ILE A 219 8.73 4.33 -7.20
C ILE A 219 9.94 3.42 -6.99
N THR A 220 10.92 3.57 -7.88
CA THR A 220 12.22 2.92 -7.76
C THR A 220 13.23 3.97 -7.31
N TYR A 221 13.94 3.73 -6.21
CA TYR A 221 14.88 4.69 -5.65
C TYR A 221 16.03 4.01 -4.91
N PHE A 222 17.10 4.74 -4.64
CA PHE A 222 18.23 4.26 -3.87
C PHE A 222 18.07 4.53 -2.37
N VAL A 223 18.60 3.62 -1.55
CA VAL A 223 18.77 3.78 -0.12
C VAL A 223 20.22 3.40 0.17
N GLY A 224 21.10 4.41 0.21
CA GLY A 224 22.54 4.18 0.20
C GLY A 224 22.96 3.37 -1.04
N SER A 225 23.45 2.15 -0.82
CA SER A 225 23.85 1.24 -1.89
C SER A 225 22.77 0.27 -2.38
N ALA A 226 21.61 0.18 -1.71
CA ALA A 226 20.52 -0.71 -2.14
C ALA A 226 19.52 0.03 -3.01
N SER A 227 18.92 -0.69 -3.96
CA SER A 227 17.74 -0.21 -4.69
C SER A 227 16.48 -0.77 -4.05
N LEU A 228 15.47 0.07 -3.86
CA LEU A 228 14.16 -0.31 -3.36
C LEU A 228 13.09 0.12 -4.35
N ARG A 229 12.18 -0.81 -4.65
CA ARG A 229 11.04 -0.57 -5.55
C ARG A 229 9.73 -0.86 -4.80
N ILE A 230 8.99 0.21 -4.48
CA ILE A 230 7.69 0.11 -3.82
C ILE A 230 6.58 0.47 -4.79
N ALA A 231 5.42 -0.17 -4.66
CA ALA A 231 4.19 0.26 -5.30
C ALA A 231 3.26 0.92 -4.25
N LEU A 232 2.78 2.12 -4.57
CA LEU A 232 1.84 2.87 -3.74
C LEU A 232 0.46 2.83 -4.38
N GLN A 233 -0.52 2.33 -3.64
CA GLN A 233 -1.92 2.29 -4.06
C GLN A 233 -2.75 3.26 -3.23
N TYR A 234 -3.57 4.09 -3.89
CA TYR A 234 -4.48 4.99 -3.18
C TYR A 234 -5.78 4.30 -2.74
N ASP A 235 -5.99 4.23 -1.43
CA ASP A 235 -7.15 3.56 -0.85
C ASP A 235 -8.30 4.54 -0.61
N SER A 236 -9.22 4.60 -1.58
CA SER A 236 -10.43 5.40 -1.46
C SER A 236 -11.62 4.75 -2.17
N VAL A 237 -12.70 4.51 -1.41
CA VAL A 237 -13.99 4.02 -1.94
C VAL A 237 -14.49 4.91 -3.08
N LYS A 238 -14.37 6.24 -2.92
CA LYS A 238 -14.80 7.19 -3.95
C LYS A 238 -13.97 7.04 -5.23
N HIS A 239 -12.67 6.79 -5.10
CA HIS A 239 -11.80 6.57 -6.24
C HIS A 239 -12.15 5.25 -6.94
N GLU A 240 -12.36 4.18 -6.18
CA GLU A 240 -12.75 2.88 -6.69
C GLU A 240 -14.09 2.94 -7.45
N LEU A 241 -15.10 3.58 -6.87
CA LEU A 241 -16.40 3.79 -7.52
C LEU A 241 -16.24 4.61 -8.81
N ARG A 242 -15.45 5.68 -8.79
CA ARG A 242 -15.19 6.52 -9.98
C ARG A 242 -14.47 5.72 -11.06
N ARG A 243 -13.54 4.84 -10.68
CA ARG A 243 -12.82 3.99 -11.62
C ARG A 243 -13.77 3.02 -12.32
N GLN A 244 -14.65 2.35 -11.56
CA GLN A 244 -15.62 1.41 -12.10
C GLN A 244 -16.69 2.09 -12.98
N THR A 245 -17.10 3.31 -12.64
CA THR A 245 -18.17 4.03 -13.36
C THR A 245 -17.69 4.84 -14.56
N ILE A 246 -16.52 5.47 -14.47
CA ILE A 246 -16.02 6.42 -15.49
C ILE A 246 -14.79 5.87 -16.25
N GLY A 247 -14.21 4.76 -15.78
CA GLY A 247 -13.00 4.19 -16.40
C GLY A 247 -11.77 5.07 -16.19
N ALA A 248 -11.64 5.72 -15.02
CA ALA A 248 -10.48 6.53 -14.68
C ALA A 248 -9.18 5.72 -14.86
N LYS A 249 -8.35 6.12 -15.83
CA LYS A 249 -7.14 5.36 -16.20
C LYS A 249 -5.92 5.69 -15.37
N HIS A 250 -5.88 6.85 -14.71
CA HIS A 250 -4.69 7.33 -14.01
C HIS A 250 -4.86 7.27 -12.49
N ASP A 251 -3.80 6.82 -11.83
CA ASP A 251 -3.74 6.82 -10.38
C ASP A 251 -3.65 8.26 -9.84
N PRO A 252 -4.46 8.64 -8.83
CA PRO A 252 -4.48 9.99 -8.28
C PRO A 252 -3.18 10.37 -7.56
N LEU A 253 -2.32 9.40 -7.23
CA LEU A 253 -1.01 9.67 -6.63
C LEU A 253 0.03 10.06 -7.67
N LEU A 254 -0.12 9.66 -8.94
CA LEU A 254 0.94 9.79 -9.94
C LEU A 254 1.36 11.25 -10.09
N LYS A 255 0.40 12.13 -10.34
CA LYS A 255 0.68 13.56 -10.51
C LYS A 255 1.29 14.19 -9.25
N PRO A 256 0.70 14.09 -8.04
CA PRO A 256 1.33 14.60 -6.82
C PRO A 256 2.74 14.10 -6.56
N ILE A 257 3.00 12.81 -6.80
CA ILE A 257 4.32 12.18 -6.64
C ILE A 257 5.31 12.79 -7.65
N THR A 258 4.94 12.83 -8.93
CA THR A 258 5.77 13.41 -9.99
C THR A 258 6.05 14.89 -9.74
N ASP A 259 5.02 15.68 -9.42
CA ASP A 259 5.15 17.12 -9.13
C ASP A 259 6.08 17.37 -7.92
N THR A 260 6.17 16.42 -6.98
CA THR A 260 7.03 16.52 -5.80
C THR A 260 8.46 16.07 -6.08
N LEU A 261 8.64 14.95 -6.77
CA LEU A 261 9.94 14.28 -6.92
C LEU A 261 10.69 14.58 -8.22
N VAL A 262 9.99 14.99 -9.28
CA VAL A 262 10.61 15.33 -10.56
C VAL A 262 10.77 16.83 -10.61
N GLU A 263 11.99 17.31 -10.86
CA GLU A 263 12.20 18.73 -11.13
C GLU A 263 11.38 19.11 -12.36
N PRO A 264 10.59 20.21 -12.31
CA PRO A 264 9.99 20.73 -13.51
C PRO A 264 11.14 21.00 -14.46
N ALA A 265 11.18 20.28 -15.60
CA ALA A 265 12.19 20.50 -16.62
C ALA A 265 12.32 22.01 -16.79
N THR A 266 13.47 22.55 -16.41
CA THR A 266 13.74 23.97 -16.55
C THR A 266 13.55 24.25 -18.02
N LEU A 267 12.44 24.93 -18.35
CA LEU A 267 12.17 25.39 -19.70
C LEU A 267 13.24 26.44 -19.98
N VAL A 268 14.38 25.98 -20.50
CA VAL A 268 15.45 26.80 -21.07
C VAL A 268 15.03 27.20 -22.47
#